data_AF-A0A9Q6LM93-F1
#
_entry.id   AF-A0A9Q6LM93-F1
#
_cell.length_a   1.000
_cell.length_b   1.000
_cell.length_c   1.000
_cell.angle_alpha   90.00
_cell.angle_beta   90.00
_cell.angle_gamma   90.00
#
_symmetry.space_group_name_H-M   'P 1'
#
loop_
_entity.id
_entity.type
_entity.pdbx_description
1 polymer ?
#
loop_
_entity_poly.entity_id
_entity_poly.type
_entity_poly.pdbx_seq_one_letter_code
_entity_poly.pdbx_strand_id
1 'polypeptide(L)'
;MFISLVWAVPAPQTPDYFFRADTRPPEQVFGSEHTVGPGFVTWANTRGVPADYNVLRYANGQTVAPSEEEDRTAGWVSAAGYLEGVQHFLNYEVINRGVGFPNFWVYQIAPSNRAYSLNWILEDFLGSPAGVGTAVDHEDAMDLLGEYSNQNEWITRDGMVTLP
;
A
#
# COMPACT_ATOMS: atom_id res chain seq x y z
N MET A 1 17.90 -38.78 1.88
CA MET A 1 16.64 -38.10 2.22
C MET A 1 17.02 -36.69 2.61
N PHE A 2 16.84 -35.72 1.72
CA PHE A 2 17.06 -34.31 2.06
C PHE A 2 15.74 -33.79 2.63
N ILE A 3 15.78 -33.36 3.89
CA ILE A 3 14.67 -32.62 4.50
C ILE A 3 14.92 -31.16 4.11
N SER A 4 14.19 -30.65 3.13
CA SER A 4 14.14 -29.22 2.87
C SER A 4 13.33 -28.58 3.99
N LEU A 5 14.02 -27.95 4.94
CA LEU A 5 13.40 -27.11 5.96
C LEU A 5 12.94 -25.82 5.28
N VAL A 6 11.66 -25.71 4.94
CA VAL A 6 11.07 -24.45 4.48
C VAL A 6 10.83 -23.59 5.72
N TRP A 7 11.68 -22.59 5.93
CA TRP A 7 11.37 -21.51 6.87
C TRP A 7 10.28 -20.64 6.22
N ALA A 8 9.02 -20.96 6.50
CA ALA A 8 7.94 -20.02 6.23
C ALA A 8 7.89 -19.05 7.42
N VAL A 9 8.25 -17.79 7.21
CA VAL A 9 7.95 -16.73 8.18
C VAL A 9 6.42 -16.69 8.28
N PRO A 10 5.82 -16.91 9.47
CA PRO A 10 4.37 -16.91 9.60
C PRO A 10 3.83 -15.57 9.12
N ALA A 11 2.82 -15.60 8.27
CA ALA A 11 2.17 -14.39 7.78
C ALA A 11 1.78 -13.50 8.96
N PRO A 12 1.98 -12.17 8.86
CA PRO A 12 1.61 -11.26 9.92
C PRO A 12 0.12 -11.38 10.19
N GLN A 13 -0.27 -11.31 11.46
CA GLN A 13 -1.68 -11.22 11.82
C GLN A 13 -2.26 -9.96 11.19
N THR A 14 -3.32 -10.13 10.39
CA THR A 14 -4.02 -8.99 9.80
C THR A 14 -4.56 -8.08 10.92
N PRO A 15 -4.31 -6.77 10.86
CA PRO A 15 -4.87 -5.81 11.79
C PRO A 15 -6.40 -5.85 11.81
N ASP A 16 -7.00 -5.55 12.97
CA ASP A 16 -8.45 -5.42 13.11
C ASP A 16 -9.00 -4.26 12.27
N TYR A 17 -8.17 -3.24 12.00
CA TYR A 17 -8.46 -2.10 11.15
C TYR A 17 -7.20 -1.59 10.46
N PHE A 18 -7.39 -0.97 9.30
CA PHE A 18 -6.36 -0.18 8.63
C PHE A 18 -6.62 1.32 8.79
N PHE A 19 -5.57 2.12 8.64
CA PHE A 19 -5.64 3.56 8.78
C PHE A 19 -5.05 4.26 7.56
N ARG A 20 -5.72 5.29 7.05
CA ARG A 20 -5.24 6.06 5.90
C ARG A 20 -5.48 7.55 6.12
N ALA A 21 -4.43 8.36 5.92
CA ALA A 21 -4.59 9.80 5.77
C ALA A 21 -4.93 10.14 4.30
N ASP A 22 -5.89 11.03 4.10
CA ASP A 22 -6.27 11.54 2.78
C ASP A 22 -6.70 13.00 2.91
N THR A 23 -6.53 13.79 1.85
CA THR A 23 -6.95 15.20 1.82
C THR A 23 -8.41 15.36 1.41
N ARG A 24 -9.01 14.30 0.85
CA ARG A 24 -10.45 14.30 0.56
C ARG A 24 -11.25 14.24 1.86
N PRO A 25 -12.31 15.05 2.01
CA PRO A 25 -13.18 15.01 3.17
C PRO A 25 -14.14 13.80 3.15
N PRO A 26 -14.78 13.47 4.29
CA PRO A 26 -15.64 12.31 4.43
C PRO A 26 -16.73 12.21 3.36
N GLU A 27 -17.35 13.34 2.97
CA GLU A 27 -18.38 13.33 1.93
C GLU A 27 -17.88 12.88 0.55
N GLN A 28 -16.58 13.02 0.25
CA GLN A 28 -15.98 12.55 -1.00
C GLN A 28 -15.56 11.07 -0.94
N VAL A 29 -15.31 10.54 0.26
CA VAL A 29 -14.88 9.14 0.44
C VAL A 29 -16.08 8.24 0.68
N PHE A 30 -16.93 8.61 1.64
CA PHE A 30 -18.13 7.85 2.03
C PHE A 30 -19.36 8.20 1.20
N GLY A 31 -19.37 9.39 0.59
CA GLY A 31 -20.53 9.89 -0.13
C GLY A 31 -21.48 10.66 0.78
N SER A 32 -22.75 10.69 0.39
CA SER A 32 -23.82 11.39 1.10
C SER A 32 -24.97 10.43 1.40
N GLU A 33 -26.02 10.93 2.06
CA GLU A 33 -27.24 10.15 2.34
C GLU A 33 -27.86 9.52 1.08
N HIS A 34 -27.63 10.10 -0.11
CA HIS A 34 -28.25 9.66 -1.36
C HIS A 34 -27.29 8.99 -2.34
N THR A 35 -25.98 9.03 -2.08
CA THR A 35 -24.96 8.52 -3.01
C THR A 35 -23.85 7.86 -2.21
N VAL A 36 -23.60 6.58 -2.45
CA VAL A 36 -22.44 5.88 -1.89
C VAL A 36 -21.18 6.43 -2.54
N GLY A 37 -20.22 6.83 -1.71
CA GLY A 37 -18.93 7.33 -2.17
C GLY A 37 -18.09 6.26 -2.87
N PRO A 38 -17.03 6.64 -3.58
CA PRO A 38 -16.16 5.68 -4.24
C PRO A 38 -15.18 4.97 -3.28
N GLY A 39 -15.06 5.44 -2.03
CA GLY A 39 -13.99 5.03 -1.13
C GLY A 39 -12.60 5.44 -1.63
N PHE A 40 -11.64 4.53 -1.50
CA PHE A 40 -10.27 4.70 -1.99
C PHE A 40 -10.07 3.85 -3.23
N VAL A 41 -10.04 4.50 -4.39
CA VAL A 41 -9.81 3.84 -5.69
C VAL A 41 -8.34 3.87 -6.06
N THR A 42 -7.92 2.88 -6.85
CA THR A 42 -6.54 2.78 -7.34
C THR A 42 -6.26 3.81 -8.43
N TRP A 43 -4.97 4.06 -8.71
CA TRP A 43 -4.57 4.89 -9.85
C TRP A 43 -5.07 4.32 -11.19
N ALA A 44 -4.95 2.99 -11.37
CA ALA A 44 -5.44 2.31 -12.56
C ALA A 44 -6.94 2.54 -12.80
N ASN A 45 -7.75 2.40 -11.74
CA ASN A 45 -9.20 2.60 -11.83
C ASN A 45 -9.55 4.06 -12.10
N THR A 46 -8.90 5.00 -11.39
CA THR A 46 -9.08 6.45 -11.61
C THR A 46 -8.81 6.86 -13.07
N ARG A 47 -7.87 6.19 -13.74
CA ARG A 47 -7.49 6.46 -15.13
C ARG A 47 -8.20 5.58 -16.16
N GLY A 48 -8.93 4.55 -15.75
CA GLY A 48 -9.57 3.59 -16.65
C GLY A 48 -8.57 2.74 -17.47
N VAL A 49 -7.41 2.41 -16.89
CA VAL A 49 -6.34 1.63 -17.55
C VAL A 49 -6.14 0.27 -16.89
N PRO A 50 -5.49 -0.72 -17.56
CA PRO A 50 -5.12 -1.97 -16.93
C PRO A 50 -4.26 -1.75 -15.67
N ALA A 51 -4.57 -2.47 -14.61
CA ALA A 51 -3.88 -2.36 -13.34
C ALA A 51 -2.54 -3.10 -13.34
N ASP A 52 -1.48 -2.42 -12.91
CA ASP A 52 -0.18 -3.00 -12.60
C ASP A 52 -0.16 -3.50 -11.15
N TYR A 53 0.10 -4.80 -10.99
CA TYR A 53 0.20 -5.47 -9.69
C TYR A 53 1.64 -5.85 -9.31
N ASN A 54 2.65 -5.35 -10.02
CA ASN A 54 4.03 -5.56 -9.65
C ASN A 54 4.35 -4.77 -8.37
N VAL A 55 4.60 -5.50 -7.27
CA VAL A 55 4.83 -4.92 -5.94
C VAL A 55 6.13 -4.12 -5.87
N LEU A 56 7.20 -4.57 -6.53
CA LEU A 56 8.47 -3.84 -6.56
C LEU A 56 8.32 -2.51 -7.30
N ARG A 57 7.64 -2.49 -8.45
CA ARG A 57 7.35 -1.24 -9.18
C ARG A 57 6.47 -0.28 -8.36
N TYR A 58 5.50 -0.82 -7.63
CA TYR A 58 4.66 -0.03 -6.72
C TYR A 58 5.49 0.59 -5.59
N ALA A 59 6.27 -0.21 -4.88
CA ALA A 59 7.05 0.22 -3.73
C ALA A 59 8.19 1.19 -4.13
N ASN A 60 8.76 1.01 -5.32
CA ASN A 60 9.70 1.95 -5.93
C ASN A 60 9.05 3.25 -6.43
N GLY A 61 7.74 3.45 -6.22
CA GLY A 61 7.06 4.67 -6.62
C GLY A 61 6.84 4.82 -8.13
N GLN A 62 7.10 3.79 -8.94
CA GLN A 62 7.03 3.88 -10.40
C GLN A 62 5.60 3.88 -10.93
N THR A 63 4.66 3.28 -10.19
CA THR A 63 3.25 3.15 -10.61
C THR A 63 2.30 4.05 -9.81
N VAL A 64 2.86 4.93 -8.97
CA VAL A 64 2.15 5.86 -8.07
C VAL A 64 2.82 7.24 -8.12
N ALA A 65 2.18 8.28 -7.57
CA ALA A 65 2.85 9.57 -7.41
C ALA A 65 4.11 9.42 -6.52
N PRO A 66 5.26 10.04 -6.87
CA PRO A 66 5.39 11.19 -7.77
C PRO A 66 5.70 10.89 -9.24
N SER A 67 5.65 9.63 -9.72
CA SER A 67 5.84 9.33 -11.15
C SER A 67 4.93 10.15 -12.07
N GLU A 68 5.28 10.22 -13.35
CA GLU A 68 4.46 10.89 -14.37
C GLU A 68 3.05 10.29 -14.41
N GLU A 69 2.05 11.12 -14.74
CA GLU A 69 0.65 10.67 -14.71
C GLU A 69 0.40 9.44 -15.58
N GLU A 70 1.12 9.32 -16.71
CA GLU A 70 1.01 8.20 -17.62
C GLU A 70 1.46 6.85 -17.03
N ASP A 71 2.41 6.88 -16.10
CA ASP A 71 2.96 5.70 -15.43
C ASP A 71 2.15 5.28 -14.19
N ARG A 72 1.30 6.18 -13.66
CA ARG A 72 0.44 5.92 -12.50
C ARG A 72 -0.62 4.88 -12.83
N THR A 73 -0.27 3.61 -12.67
CA THR A 73 -1.04 2.44 -13.10
C THR A 73 -1.21 1.43 -11.97
N ALA A 74 -0.85 1.78 -10.74
CA ALA A 74 -0.95 0.87 -9.60
C ALA A 74 -2.36 0.33 -9.43
N GLY A 75 -2.47 -0.99 -9.26
CA GLY A 75 -3.66 -1.72 -8.81
C GLY A 75 -3.80 -1.80 -7.30
N TRP A 76 -3.07 -0.96 -6.57
CA TRP A 76 -2.94 -1.00 -5.11
C TRP A 76 -3.39 0.31 -4.47
N VAL A 77 -3.92 0.23 -3.25
CA VAL A 77 -4.12 1.36 -2.34
C VAL A 77 -3.41 1.10 -1.03
N SER A 78 -2.59 2.06 -0.61
CA SER A 78 -1.85 2.03 0.67
C SER A 78 -2.74 2.35 1.87
N ALA A 79 -2.53 1.65 2.97
CA ALA A 79 -2.93 2.04 4.32
C ALA A 79 -1.91 1.52 5.35
N ALA A 80 -1.90 2.12 6.54
CA ALA A 80 -1.11 1.66 7.67
C ALA A 80 -1.87 0.62 8.49
N GLY A 81 -1.14 -0.35 9.04
CA GLY A 81 -1.71 -1.35 9.95
C GLY A 81 -1.94 -0.86 11.39
N TYR A 82 -1.50 0.36 11.72
CA TYR A 82 -1.76 1.03 13.00
C TYR A 82 -1.76 2.56 12.85
N LEU A 83 -2.35 3.26 13.81
CA LEU A 83 -2.57 4.71 13.74
C LEU A 83 -1.26 5.51 13.78
N GLU A 84 -0.28 5.05 14.56
CA GLU A 84 1.02 5.68 14.72
C GLU A 84 1.79 5.78 13.40
N GLY A 85 1.57 4.85 12.46
CA GLY A 85 2.19 4.89 11.12
C GLY A 85 1.66 6.07 10.30
N VAL A 86 0.36 6.34 10.39
CA VAL A 86 -0.25 7.52 9.77
C VAL A 86 0.25 8.81 10.42
N GLN A 87 0.39 8.81 11.75
CA GLN A 87 0.94 9.97 12.46
C GLN A 87 2.39 10.26 12.06
N HIS A 88 3.22 9.22 11.91
CA HIS A 88 4.59 9.38 11.43
C HIS A 88 4.62 10.01 10.02
N PHE A 89 3.82 9.48 9.09
CA PHE A 89 3.69 10.03 7.74
C PHE A 89 3.30 11.51 7.75
N LEU A 90 2.26 11.88 8.50
CA LEU A 90 1.77 13.26 8.57
C LEU A 90 2.78 14.22 9.21
N ASN A 91 3.51 13.78 10.24
CA ASN A 91 4.44 14.64 10.99
C ASN A 91 5.80 14.82 10.32
N TYR A 92 6.24 13.85 9.51
CA TYR A 92 7.60 13.84 8.97
C TYR A 92 7.64 13.83 7.44
N GLU A 93 6.86 12.95 6.80
CA GLU A 93 6.98 12.75 5.36
C GLU A 93 6.26 13.82 4.55
N VAL A 94 5.04 14.20 4.95
CA VAL A 94 4.28 15.25 4.25
C VAL A 94 5.04 16.58 4.26
N ILE A 95 5.62 16.94 5.40
CA ILE A 95 6.38 18.18 5.56
C ILE A 95 7.60 18.18 4.62
N ASN A 96 8.32 17.06 4.55
CA ASN A 96 9.52 16.93 3.71
C ASN A 96 9.21 16.92 2.20
N ARG A 97 7.97 16.60 1.80
CA ARG A 97 7.55 16.57 0.38
C ARG A 97 7.16 17.94 -0.18
N GLY A 98 7.19 19.01 0.63
CA GLY A 98 6.94 20.39 0.15
C GLY A 98 5.50 20.65 -0.32
N VAL A 99 4.54 19.79 0.06
CA VAL A 99 3.16 19.79 -0.44
C VAL A 99 2.26 20.85 0.22
N GLY A 100 2.85 21.76 1.01
CA GLY A 100 2.13 22.70 1.86
C GLY A 100 1.53 22.04 3.12
N PHE A 101 0.57 22.71 3.76
CA PHE A 101 -0.15 22.21 4.94
C PHE A 101 -1.64 22.01 4.64
N PRO A 102 -2.03 21.01 3.83
CA PRO A 102 -3.44 20.72 3.60
C PRO A 102 -4.09 20.11 4.85
N ASN A 103 -5.40 20.26 4.97
CA ASN A 103 -6.17 19.54 5.98
C ASN A 103 -6.20 18.05 5.61
N PHE A 104 -5.86 17.20 6.57
CA PHE A 104 -5.95 15.75 6.42
C PHE A 104 -7.07 15.18 7.26
N TRP A 105 -7.71 14.15 6.72
CA TRP A 105 -8.64 13.29 7.42
C TRP A 105 -8.00 11.92 7.60
N VAL A 106 -8.10 11.35 8.80
CA VAL A 106 -7.63 10.00 9.09
C VAL A 106 -8.84 9.07 9.10
N TYR A 107 -8.82 8.10 8.20
CA TYR A 107 -9.88 7.13 8.00
C TYR A 107 -9.52 5.81 8.65
N GLN A 108 -10.43 5.25 9.44
CA GLN A 108 -10.38 3.88 9.91
C GLN A 108 -11.12 3.00 8.89
N ILE A 109 -10.47 1.92 8.44
CA ILE A 109 -10.92 1.10 7.32
C ILE A 109 -11.04 -0.34 7.81
N ALA A 110 -12.16 -0.98 7.49
CA ALA A 110 -12.39 -2.38 7.83
C ALA A 110 -11.35 -3.29 7.17
N PRO A 111 -11.01 -4.43 7.78
CA PRO A 111 -10.04 -5.35 7.23
C PRO A 111 -10.57 -5.97 5.93
N SER A 112 -9.66 -6.36 5.05
CA SER A 112 -9.98 -6.91 3.74
C SER A 112 -9.15 -8.16 3.46
N ASN A 113 -9.76 -9.18 2.89
CA ASN A 113 -9.04 -10.35 2.37
C ASN A 113 -8.19 -10.04 1.13
N ARG A 114 -8.20 -8.78 0.69
CA ARG A 114 -7.41 -8.25 -0.41
C ARG A 114 -6.28 -7.33 0.07
N ALA A 115 -6.08 -7.21 1.38
CA ALA A 115 -5.00 -6.44 1.98
C ALA A 115 -3.81 -7.37 2.27
N TYR A 116 -2.62 -6.90 1.89
CA TYR A 116 -1.37 -7.65 2.04
C TYR A 116 -0.33 -6.77 2.72
N SER A 117 0.42 -7.33 3.66
CA SER A 117 1.56 -6.65 4.27
C SER A 117 2.68 -6.52 3.23
N LEU A 118 3.12 -5.28 2.97
CA LEU A 118 4.20 -5.03 2.02
C LEU A 118 5.50 -5.68 2.49
N ASN A 119 5.85 -5.49 3.76
CA ASN A 119 7.06 -6.08 4.36
C ASN A 119 7.07 -7.59 4.21
N TRP A 120 5.96 -8.26 4.48
CA TRP A 120 5.89 -9.72 4.37
C TRP A 120 6.04 -10.19 2.91
N ILE A 121 5.48 -9.45 1.95
CA ILE A 121 5.70 -9.74 0.52
C ILE A 121 7.18 -9.59 0.16
N LEU A 122 7.84 -8.53 0.62
CA LEU A 122 9.27 -8.30 0.36
C LEU A 122 10.14 -9.38 1.03
N GLU A 123 9.84 -9.76 2.27
CA GLU A 123 10.52 -10.86 2.98
C GLU A 123 10.36 -12.20 2.26
N ASP A 124 9.14 -12.52 1.78
CA ASP A 124 8.89 -13.73 1.00
C ASP A 124 9.65 -13.69 -0.34
N PHE A 125 9.72 -12.54 -1.00
CA PHE A 125 10.49 -12.34 -2.23
C PHE A 125 11.99 -12.64 -2.01
N LEU A 126 12.55 -12.18 -0.89
CA LEU A 126 13.96 -12.41 -0.53
C LEU A 126 14.23 -13.85 -0.06
N GLY A 127 13.25 -14.49 0.60
CA GLY A 127 13.39 -15.82 1.20
C GLY A 127 13.05 -16.98 0.25
N SER A 128 12.35 -16.74 -0.85
CA SER A 128 11.85 -17.79 -1.74
C SER A 128 12.84 -18.17 -2.85
N PRO A 129 13.17 -19.47 -3.02
CA PRO A 129 13.93 -19.97 -4.17
C PRO A 129 13.21 -19.79 -5.53
N ALA A 130 11.92 -19.46 -5.51
CA ALA A 130 11.09 -19.15 -6.66
C ALA A 130 10.82 -17.63 -6.81
N GLY A 131 11.14 -16.83 -5.78
CA GLY A 131 11.12 -15.35 -5.80
C GLY A 131 12.31 -14.75 -6.56
N VAL A 132 12.99 -15.55 -7.39
CA VAL A 132 14.15 -15.13 -8.17
C VAL A 132 13.64 -14.28 -9.33
N GLY A 133 13.35 -13.02 -9.03
CA GLY A 133 13.55 -11.97 -10.01
C GLY A 133 15.02 -11.92 -10.46
N THR A 134 15.35 -10.92 -11.25
CA THR A 134 16.75 -10.64 -11.57
C THR A 134 17.53 -10.30 -10.28
N ALA A 135 18.87 -10.34 -10.33
CA ALA A 135 19.68 -9.87 -9.20
C ALA A 135 19.33 -8.43 -8.78
N VAL A 136 18.90 -7.61 -9.74
CA VAL A 136 18.40 -6.24 -9.52
C VAL A 136 17.10 -6.25 -8.71
N ASP A 137 16.13 -7.10 -9.05
CA ASP A 137 14.89 -7.21 -8.29
C ASP A 137 15.13 -7.65 -6.83
N HIS A 138 16.19 -8.44 -6.59
CA HIS A 138 16.58 -8.84 -5.24
C HIS A 138 17.22 -7.70 -4.46
N GLU A 139 18.14 -6.93 -5.07
CA GLU A 139 18.69 -5.71 -4.45
C GLU A 139 17.59 -4.69 -4.16
N ASP A 140 16.71 -4.43 -5.13
CA ASP A 140 15.55 -3.53 -4.96
C ASP A 140 14.69 -3.96 -3.77
N ALA A 141 14.37 -5.26 -3.65
CA ALA A 141 13.58 -5.77 -2.53
C ALA A 141 14.29 -5.60 -1.17
N MET A 142 15.62 -5.75 -1.13
CA MET A 142 16.41 -5.52 0.09
C MET A 142 16.39 -4.05 0.50
N ASP A 143 16.62 -3.14 -0.47
CA ASP A 143 16.63 -1.70 -0.23
C ASP A 143 15.25 -1.20 0.23
N LEU A 144 14.19 -1.66 -0.45
CA LEU A 144 12.80 -1.36 -0.08
C LEU A 144 12.45 -1.88 1.31
N LEU A 145 12.87 -3.10 1.68
CA LEU A 145 12.61 -3.60 3.03
C LEU A 145 13.35 -2.75 4.08
N GLY A 146 14.57 -2.29 3.78
CA GLY A 146 15.30 -1.35 4.63
C GLY A 146 14.56 -0.02 4.83
N GLU A 147 13.99 0.53 3.76
CA GLU A 147 13.28 1.81 3.77
C GLU A 147 11.90 1.74 4.44
N TYR A 148 11.11 0.71 4.13
CA TYR A 148 9.69 0.62 4.50
C TYR A 148 9.40 -0.27 5.73
N SER A 149 10.40 -0.98 6.27
CA SER A 149 10.24 -1.90 7.41
C SER A 149 9.43 -1.33 8.59
N ASN A 150 9.62 -0.05 8.91
CA ASN A 150 8.97 0.60 10.05
C ASN A 150 7.59 1.21 9.74
N GLN A 151 7.17 1.22 8.47
CA GLN A 151 5.91 1.86 8.06
C GLN A 151 4.69 0.97 8.31
N ASN A 152 4.90 -0.35 8.45
CA ASN A 152 3.84 -1.37 8.52
C ASN A 152 2.76 -1.09 7.46
N GLU A 153 3.20 -0.91 6.22
CA GLU A 153 2.32 -0.64 5.09
C GLU A 153 1.55 -1.91 4.70
N TRP A 154 0.25 -1.73 4.50
CA TRP A 154 -0.65 -2.71 3.93
C TRP A 154 -1.19 -2.18 2.60
N ILE A 155 -1.00 -2.96 1.55
CA ILE A 155 -1.48 -2.65 0.21
C ILE A 155 -2.75 -3.44 -0.07
N THR A 156 -3.82 -2.75 -0.47
CA THR A 156 -5.11 -3.38 -0.80
C THR A 156 -5.32 -3.41 -2.30
N ARG A 157 -5.55 -4.62 -2.83
CA ARG A 157 -5.78 -4.86 -4.25
C ARG A 157 -7.14 -4.31 -4.71
N ASP A 158 -7.14 -3.56 -5.81
CA ASP A 158 -8.30 -2.89 -6.45
C ASP A 158 -8.97 -1.81 -5.59
N GLY A 159 -8.34 -1.42 -4.48
CA GLY A 159 -8.81 -0.35 -3.61
C GLY A 159 -9.74 -0.80 -2.48
N MET A 160 -10.24 0.20 -1.75
CA MET A 160 -11.05 0.05 -0.55
C MET A 160 -12.38 0.75 -0.80
N VAL A 161 -13.34 0.01 -1.35
CA VAL A 161 -14.66 0.53 -1.69
C VAL A 161 -15.56 0.58 -0.45
N THR A 162 -16.43 1.58 -0.40
CA THR A 162 -17.49 1.63 0.59
C THR A 162 -18.60 0.67 0.17
N LEU A 163 -19.06 -0.14 1.13
CA LEU A 163 -20.18 -1.04 0.91
C LEU A 163 -21.49 -0.24 1.06
N PRO A 164 -22.52 -0.53 0.25
CA PRO A 164 -23.87 0.02 0.44
C PRO A 164 -24.53 -0.50 1.74
#